data_AF-A0A1Y4RJW4-F1
#
_entry.id   AF-A0A1Y4RJW4-F1
#
_cell.length_a   1.000
_cell.length_b   1.000
_cell.length_c   1.000
_cell.angle_alpha   90.00
_cell.angle_beta   90.00
_cell.angle_gamma   90.00
#
_symmetry.space_group_name_H-M   'P 1'
#
loop_
_entity.id
_entity.type
_entity.pdbx_description
1 polymer ?
#
loop_
_entity_poly.entity_id
_entity_poly.type
_entity_poly.pdbx_seq_one_letter_code
_entity_poly.pdbx_strand_id
1 'polypeptide(L)' 'MRVKVARRLYRMSRKEYQGMLELASEQVPFGVYAVEKADYAEMRHDRCSSMTQLKSLIRQFRAQGFKVYANGKDK' A
#
# COMPACT_ATOMS: atom_id res chain seq x y z
N MET A 1 5.25 -1.28 14.97
CA MET A 1 5.26 -1.41 13.51
C MET A 1 6.46 -0.73 12.90
N ARG A 2 7.09 -1.42 11.95
CA ARG A 2 8.15 -0.91 11.09
C ARG A 2 7.56 -0.57 9.72
N VAL A 3 7.64 0.68 9.31
CA VAL A 3 7.10 1.16 8.04
C VAL A 3 8.25 1.60 7.16
N LYS A 4 8.41 0.94 6.01
CA LYS A 4 9.39 1.32 5.00
C LYS A 4 8.78 2.36 4.07
N VAL A 5 9.48 3.49 3.98
CA VAL A 5 9.10 4.63 3.13
C VAL A 5 10.28 4.88 2.21
N ALA A 6 10.10 4.61 0.92
CA ALA A 6 11.17 4.60 -0.07
C ALA A 6 12.37 3.73 0.39
N ARG A 7 13.48 4.36 0.80
CA ARG A 7 14.72 3.69 1.23
C ARG A 7 14.94 3.69 2.75
N ARG A 8 14.02 4.29 3.52
CA ARG A 8 14.16 4.44 4.97
C ARG A 8 13.13 3.59 5.70
N LEU A 9 13.53 3.04 6.84
CA LEU A 9 12.66 2.28 7.72
C LEU A 9 12.36 3.12 8.95
N TYR A 10 11.08 3.38 9.19
CA TYR A 10 10.60 4.14 10.33
C TYR A 10 9.92 3.22 11.31
N ARG A 11 10.06 3.51 12.61
CA ARG A 11 9.26 2.87 13.65
C ARG A 11 8.20 3.86 14.08
N MET A 12 6.94 3.50 13.92
CA MET A 12 5.81 4.37 14.27
C MET A 12 4.70 3.56 14.93
N SER A 13 3.84 4.26 15.66
CA SER A 13 2.61 3.70 16.22
C SER A 13 1.60 3.36 15.13
N ARG A 14 0.60 2.54 15.45
CA ARG A 14 -0.49 2.21 14.51
C ARG A 14 -1.32 3.45 14.14
N LYS A 15 -1.46 4.41 15.06
CA LYS A 15 -2.18 5.67 14.82
C LYS A 15 -1.46 6.53 13.77
N GLU A 16 -0.15 6.71 13.92
CA GLU A 16 0.65 7.48 12.95
C GLU A 16 0.61 6.86 11.56
N TYR A 17 0.68 5.54 11.48
CA TYR A 17 0.56 4.84 10.20
C TYR A 17 -0.81 4.97 9.57
N GLN A 18 -1.89 4.99 10.35
CA GLN A 18 -3.22 5.20 9.81
C GLN A 18 -3.33 6.57 9.13
N GLY A 19 -2.83 7.64 9.76
CA GLY A 19 -2.75 8.95 9.11
C GLY A 19 -1.85 8.95 7.86
N MET A 20 -0.77 8.15 7.89
CA MET A 20 0.11 8.00 6.74
C MET A 20 -0.55 7.26 5.56
N LEU A 21 -1.42 6.29 5.84
CA LEU A 21 -2.21 5.58 4.83
C LEU A 21 -3.22 6.50 4.15
N GLU A 22 -3.86 7.40 4.90
CA GLU A 22 -4.80 8.38 4.35
C GLU A 22 -4.10 9.28 3.34
N LEU A 23 -2.96 9.87 3.72
CA LEU A 23 -2.14 10.72 2.84
C LEU A 23 -1.62 9.97 1.60
N ALA A 24 -1.31 8.67 1.72
CA ALA A 24 -0.86 7.86 0.60
C ALA A 24 -2.00 7.50 -0.36
N SER A 25 -3.20 7.28 0.18
CA SER A 25 -4.41 7.06 -0.61
C SER A 25 -4.72 8.28 -1.48
N GLU A 26 -4.64 9.49 -0.93
CA GLU A 26 -4.87 10.73 -1.69
C GLU A 26 -3.87 10.91 -2.85
N GLN A 27 -2.61 10.51 -2.65
CA GLN A 27 -1.55 10.64 -3.66
C GLN A 27 -1.63 9.59 -4.78
N VAL A 28 -2.35 8.49 -4.57
CA VAL A 28 -2.52 7.40 -5.54
C VAL A 28 -4.00 7.27 -5.89
N PRO A 29 -4.51 8.06 -6.85
CA PRO A 29 -5.93 8.03 -7.21
C PRO A 29 -6.36 6.68 -7.80
N PHE A 30 -5.45 5.94 -8.44
CA PHE A 30 -5.69 4.61 -8.99
C PHE A 30 -4.41 3.78 -8.95
N GLY A 31 -4.37 2.74 -8.11
CA GLY A 31 -3.14 2.00 -7.85
C GLY A 31 -2.99 1.49 -6.42
N VAL A 32 -1.83 0.90 -6.12
CA VAL A 32 -1.47 0.40 -4.78
C VAL A 32 -0.64 1.45 -4.05
N TYR A 33 -1.07 1.83 -2.85
CA TYR A 33 -0.41 2.85 -2.03
C TYR A 33 0.27 2.31 -0.78
N ALA A 34 -0.08 1.10 -0.33
CA ALA A 34 0.63 0.44 0.77
C ALA A 34 0.42 -1.08 0.75
N VAL A 35 1.40 -1.79 1.30
CA VAL A 35 1.30 -3.22 1.61
C VAL A 35 1.73 -3.49 3.04
N GLU A 36 1.03 -4.37 3.75
CA GLU A 36 1.25 -4.65 5.16
C GLU A 36 1.33 -6.15 5.41
N LYS A 37 2.24 -6.57 6.28
CA LYS A 37 2.39 -7.95 6.73
C LYS A 37 2.86 -7.96 8.17
N ALA A 38 1.98 -8.44 9.07
CA ALA A 38 2.23 -8.52 10.51
C ALA A 38 2.63 -7.15 11.11
N ASP A 39 3.86 -7.00 11.61
CA ASP A 39 4.37 -5.75 12.21
C ASP A 39 5.21 -4.91 11.22
N TYR A 40 5.10 -5.19 9.92
CA TYR A 40 5.82 -4.50 8.86
C TYR A 40 4.86 -3.96 7.80
N ALA A 41 5.09 -2.72 7.36
CA ALA A 41 4.41 -2.13 6.23
C ALA A 41 5.40 -1.50 5.26
N GLU A 42 5.07 -1.47 3.98
CA GLU A 42 5.81 -0.78 2.94
C GLU A 42 4.86 0.18 2.22
N MET A 43 5.21 1.46 2.27
CA MET A 43 4.50 2.52 1.55
C MET A 43 4.92 2.49 0.08
N ARG A 44 3.95 2.59 -0.81
CA ARG A 44 4.14 2.44 -2.25
C ARG A 44 3.44 3.57 -3.02
N HIS A 45 3.88 3.82 -4.25
CA HIS A 45 3.27 4.81 -5.17
C HIS A 45 3.04 4.16 -6.53
N ASP A 46 2.49 2.94 -6.54
CA ASP A 46 2.30 2.17 -7.76
C ASP A 46 1.01 2.62 -8.46
N ARG A 47 1.12 3.65 -9.30
CA ARG A 47 0.03 4.08 -10.18
C ARG A 47 -0.23 3.03 -11.25
N CYS A 48 -1.47 2.56 -11.32
CA CYS A 48 -1.90 1.63 -12.37
C CYS A 48 -2.59 2.42 -13.50
N SER A 49 -2.50 1.94 -14.73
CA SER A 49 -3.22 2.52 -15.86
C SER A 49 -4.50 1.75 -16.20
N SER A 50 -4.65 0.52 -15.69
CA SER A 50 -5.80 -0.34 -15.97
C SER A 50 -6.22 -1.20 -14.77
N MET A 51 -7.49 -1.60 -14.73
CA MET A 51 -8.01 -2.54 -13.71
C MET A 51 -7.30 -3.88 -13.73
N THR A 52 -6.96 -4.40 -14.91
CA THR A 52 -6.28 -5.69 -15.06
C THR A 52 -4.90 -5.64 -14.40
N GLN A 53 -4.16 -4.55 -14.61
CA GLN A 53 -2.87 -4.33 -13.95
C GLN A 53 -3.04 -4.25 -12.43
N LEU A 54 -4.03 -3.49 -11.95
CA LEU A 54 -4.32 -3.35 -10.52
C LEU A 54 -4.65 -4.70 -9.87
N LYS A 55 -5.55 -5.48 -10.49
CA LYS A 55 -5.95 -6.82 -10.01
C LYS A 55 -4.77 -7.78 -9.99
N SER A 56 -3.92 -7.75 -11.02
CA SER A 56 -2.71 -8.56 -11.08
C SER A 56 -1.74 -8.23 -9.94
N LEU A 57 -1.48 -6.93 -9.72
CA LEU A 57 -0.58 -6.46 -8.66
C LEU A 57 -1.10 -6.84 -7.26
N ILE A 58 -2.39 -6.64 -7.01
CA ILE A 58 -3.04 -7.04 -5.76
C ILE A 58 -2.91 -8.54 -5.54
N ARG A 59 -3.13 -9.36 -6.58
CA ARG A 59 -3.02 -10.82 -6.50
C ARG A 59 -1.59 -11.25 -6.18
N GLN A 60 -0.58 -10.66 -6.81
CA GLN A 60 0.83 -10.94 -6.54
C GLN A 60 1.20 -10.67 -5.08
N PHE A 61 0.84 -9.51 -4.53
CA PHE A 61 1.12 -9.18 -3.14
C PHE A 61 0.33 -10.05 -2.16
N ARG A 62 -0.94 -10.34 -2.44
CA ARG A 62 -1.74 -11.26 -1.61
C ARG A 62 -1.17 -12.67 -1.61
N ALA A 63 -0.66 -13.17 -2.74
CA ALA A 63 -0.02 -14.47 -2.83
C ALA A 63 1.26 -14.55 -1.97
N GLN A 64 1.96 -13.43 -1.78
CA GLN A 64 3.10 -13.32 -0.86
C GLN A 64 2.69 -13.14 0.62
N GLY A 65 1.39 -13.09 0.91
CA GLY A 65 0.84 -12.94 2.25
C GLY A 65 0.76 -11.49 2.74
N PHE A 66 0.77 -10.51 1.85
CA PHE A 66 0.57 -9.11 2.22
C PHE A 66 -0.91 -8.72 2.14
N LYS A 67 -1.35 -7.92 3.13
CA LYS A 67 -2.55 -7.10 3.03
C LYS A 67 -2.25 -5.92 2.12
N VAL A 68 -3.11 -5.68 1.13
CA VAL A 68 -2.87 -4.69 0.06
C VAL A 68 -3.90 -3.57 0.13
N TYR A 69 -3.40 -2.35 0.29
CA TYR A 69 -4.16 -1.12 0.25
C TYR A 69 -4.05 -0.47 -1.14
N ALA A 70 -5.18 -0.31 -1.81
CA ALA A 70 -5.22 0.14 -3.19
C ALA A 70 -6.54 0.84 -3.51
N ASN A 71 -6.48 1.82 -4.42
CA ASN A 71 -7.61 2.61 -4.90
C ASN A 71 -8.03 2.17 -6.31
N GLY A 72 -9.33 2.27 -6.60
CA GLY A 72 -9.91 1.95 -7.91
C GLY A 72 -10.27 0.48 -8.14
N LYS A 73 -10.49 -0.30 -7.07
CA LYS A 73 -10.91 -1.71 -7.19
C LYS A 73 -12.34 -1.89 -7.72
N ASP A 74 -13.18 -0.85 -7.58
CA ASP A 74 -14.63 -0.86 -7.88
C ASP A 74 -15.02 0.01 -9.09
N LYS A 75 -14.04 0.62 -9.77
CA LYS A 75 -14.25 1.37 -11.01
C LYS A 75 -14.15 0.42 -12.19
#